data_AF-A0A0B2W558-F1
#
_entry.id   AF-A0A0B2W558-F1
#
_cell.length_a   1.000
_cell.length_b   1.000
_cell.length_c   1.000
_cell.angle_alpha   90.00
_cell.angle_beta   90.00
_cell.angle_gamma   90.00
#
_symmetry.space_group_name_H-M   'P 1'
#
loop_
_entity.id
_entity.type
_entity.pdbx_description
1 polymer ?
#
loop_
_entity_poly.entity_id
_entity_poly.type
_entity_poly.pdbx_seq_one_letter_code
_entity_poly.pdbx_strand_id
1 'polypeptide(L)'
;MAGGPAPDAQFSSGVGYVLVFNLIVGTGALALPKAFRHAGYILAIVLLLVSCFMSYVCATFVIEGMAIANAAGRSSQLKCRKKGEATKKELAAIYNIDNRVEVSSMANLFMGKYGVMILTLIMAIYLFGDLAIYTVTVPKSLMNVICDPDATANSSVVSWDDPCWSSWPTWSNRVAIYRICIAGFMIFVTPLVIIGVTRTKYLQVSTSVCRWTAFILMIILASIRLGVKGSPSIPEPVIASGFGSLFGTTVYAFMCHHSLPSLITPMSNKRHIMWGVLMVYICVLLFYVALAMTGAFAFEDIYDVYPLNFLHDAYFQTIFYKICDYFLALFPVFTITSNYPIVGCTLINNLLVFLDICEEMLAEKGITFFRSNKVASSTSEPIARKFETGEENVENKAVVDMQKEESKETEHRESSEKGSSDSDIEMTVKGKDGEESETEEERIRRKTLEQEDHVRKATLAEPPQAKPRLIRRYIVMAILLGLALLIAMLTDNVLILAEITGSYPGVGVQCVIPSLIVIFGRRYSIRELGTPVPRSSMSPFSHVFWPFAMLVWSVFTIVMVSLNFANVFE
;
A
#
# COMPACT_ATOMS: atom_id res chain seq x y z
N MET A 1 -0.02 0.72 -3.02
CA MET A 1 1.09 0.43 -3.95
C MET A 1 0.86 -0.82 -4.82
N ALA A 2 -0.16 -1.64 -4.55
CA ALA A 2 -0.68 -2.58 -5.54
C ALA A 2 -1.92 -2.01 -6.25
N GLY A 3 -1.85 -1.91 -7.57
CA GLY A 3 -3.00 -1.69 -8.45
C GLY A 3 -3.89 -2.92 -8.39
N GLY A 4 -4.87 -2.89 -7.49
CA GLY A 4 -6.07 -3.70 -7.66
C GLY A 4 -6.83 -3.18 -8.90
N PRO A 5 -7.61 -4.03 -9.58
CA PRO A 5 -8.57 -3.62 -10.59
C PRO A 5 -9.49 -2.52 -10.07
N ALA A 6 -10.31 -1.96 -10.97
CA ALA A 6 -11.46 -1.15 -10.59
C ALA A 6 -12.21 -1.81 -9.41
N PRO A 7 -12.73 -1.03 -8.44
CA PRO A 7 -13.32 -1.54 -7.20
C PRO A 7 -14.37 -2.65 -7.38
N ASP A 8 -14.93 -2.77 -8.59
CA ASP A 8 -16.01 -3.71 -8.94
C ASP A 8 -15.54 -4.91 -9.79
N ALA A 9 -14.28 -4.92 -10.25
CA ALA A 9 -13.74 -5.98 -11.11
C ALA A 9 -13.01 -7.05 -10.29
N GLN A 10 -13.68 -8.16 -9.99
CA GLN A 10 -13.04 -9.33 -9.40
C GLN A 10 -12.14 -10.06 -10.41
N PHE A 11 -11.05 -10.65 -9.94
CA PHE A 11 -10.22 -11.55 -10.75
C PHE A 11 -10.08 -12.93 -10.12
N SER A 12 -9.72 -13.91 -10.95
CA SER A 12 -9.42 -15.28 -10.51
C SER A 12 -8.26 -15.31 -9.51
N SER A 13 -8.39 -16.10 -8.45
CA SER A 13 -7.36 -16.23 -7.41
C SER A 13 -5.95 -16.53 -7.95
N GLY A 14 -5.84 -17.24 -9.08
CA GLY A 14 -4.55 -17.48 -9.75
C GLY A 14 -3.86 -16.19 -10.20
N VAL A 15 -4.61 -15.27 -10.83
CA VAL A 15 -4.11 -13.94 -11.21
C VAL A 15 -3.69 -13.15 -9.97
N GLY A 16 -4.45 -13.28 -8.87
CA GLY A 16 -4.10 -12.68 -7.58
C GLY A 16 -2.75 -13.10 -7.06
N TYR A 17 -2.47 -14.40 -7.05
CA TYR A 17 -1.18 -14.91 -6.57
C TYR A 17 -0.02 -14.48 -7.48
N VAL A 18 -0.22 -14.39 -8.80
CA VAL A 18 0.78 -13.82 -9.72
C VAL A 18 1.02 -12.34 -9.41
N LEU A 19 -0.03 -11.57 -9.12
CA LEU A 19 0.11 -10.17 -8.72
C LEU A 19 0.83 -10.01 -7.37
N VAL A 20 0.58 -10.90 -6.41
CA VAL A 20 1.31 -10.92 -5.12
C VAL A 20 2.77 -11.30 -5.34
N PHE A 21 3.06 -12.29 -6.19
CA PHE A 21 4.41 -12.63 -6.59
C PHE A 21 5.13 -11.42 -7.19
N ASN A 22 4.50 -10.74 -8.15
CA ASN A 22 5.04 -9.54 -8.79
C ASN A 22 5.19 -8.35 -7.84
N LEU A 23 4.38 -8.29 -6.79
CA LEU A 23 4.50 -7.26 -5.76
C LEU A 23 5.76 -7.50 -4.93
N ILE A 24 6.01 -8.75 -4.53
CA ILE A 24 7.19 -9.12 -3.74
C ILE A 24 8.45 -9.03 -4.60
N VAL A 25 8.44 -9.62 -5.80
CA VAL A 25 9.52 -9.56 -6.80
C VAL A 25 9.54 -8.20 -7.47
N GLY A 26 9.99 -7.21 -6.71
CA GLY A 26 10.13 -5.81 -7.08
C GLY A 26 11.60 -5.41 -7.26
N THR A 27 11.87 -4.13 -6.99
CA THR A 27 13.21 -3.52 -7.08
C THR A 27 14.20 -4.09 -6.06
N GLY A 28 13.73 -4.57 -4.90
CA GLY A 28 14.59 -5.13 -3.86
C GLY A 28 15.36 -6.38 -4.29
N ALA A 29 14.84 -7.14 -5.25
CA ALA A 29 15.53 -8.32 -5.78
C ALA A 29 16.82 -7.97 -6.55
N LEU A 30 16.93 -6.73 -7.08
CA LEU A 30 18.05 -6.32 -7.93
C LEU A 30 19.34 -6.05 -7.15
N ALA A 31 19.27 -5.90 -5.83
CA ALA A 31 20.44 -5.70 -4.97
C ALA A 31 20.90 -6.99 -4.27
N LEU A 32 20.10 -8.07 -4.31
CA LEU A 32 20.40 -9.33 -3.61
C LEU A 32 21.74 -9.95 -4.03
N PRO A 33 22.09 -10.07 -5.33
CA PRO A 33 23.37 -10.70 -5.71
C PRO A 33 24.59 -10.00 -5.10
N LYS A 34 24.60 -8.67 -5.08
CA LYS A 34 25.67 -7.88 -4.45
C LYS A 34 25.72 -8.09 -2.94
N ALA A 35 24.56 -8.10 -2.28
CA ALA A 35 24.46 -8.36 -0.86
C ALA A 35 24.96 -9.76 -0.48
N PHE A 36 24.69 -10.77 -1.32
CA PHE A 36 25.21 -12.13 -1.15
C PHE A 36 26.73 -12.19 -1.25
N ARG A 37 27.32 -11.44 -2.19
CA ARG A 37 28.79 -11.33 -2.32
C ARG A 37 29.42 -10.64 -1.10
N HIS A 38 28.75 -9.64 -0.53
CA HIS A 38 29.28 -8.85 0.59
C HIS A 38 29.16 -9.54 1.95
N ALA A 39 28.10 -10.32 2.18
CA ALA A 39 27.85 -11.01 3.46
C ALA A 39 28.24 -12.49 3.46
N GLY A 40 28.54 -13.04 2.30
CA GLY A 40 28.81 -14.46 2.11
C GLY A 40 27.56 -15.30 1.91
N TYR A 41 27.68 -16.34 1.08
CA TYR A 41 26.52 -17.05 0.54
C TYR A 41 25.77 -17.90 1.58
N ILE A 42 26.45 -18.46 2.59
CA ILE A 42 25.79 -19.27 3.63
C ILE A 42 24.98 -18.36 4.55
N LEU A 43 25.58 -17.27 5.03
CA LEU A 43 24.89 -16.27 5.85
C LEU A 43 23.69 -15.70 5.08
N ALA A 44 23.86 -15.43 3.78
CA ALA A 44 22.81 -14.94 2.92
C ALA A 44 21.63 -15.90 2.77
N ILE A 45 21.87 -17.19 2.52
CA ILE A 45 20.80 -18.19 2.43
C ILE A 45 20.04 -18.30 3.77
N VAL A 46 20.75 -18.38 4.89
CA VAL A 46 20.12 -18.48 6.22
C VAL A 46 19.27 -17.24 6.52
N LEU A 47 19.80 -16.04 6.26
CA LEU A 47 19.08 -14.80 6.52
C LEU A 47 17.88 -14.62 5.58
N LEU A 48 18.01 -15.03 4.32
CA LEU A 48 16.92 -15.03 3.34
C LEU A 48 15.79 -15.97 3.79
N LEU A 49 16.11 -17.16 4.29
CA LEU A 49 15.13 -18.11 4.84
C LEU A 49 14.39 -17.54 6.06
N VAL A 50 15.13 -17.00 7.03
CA VAL A 50 14.55 -16.38 8.23
C VAL A 50 13.65 -15.21 7.83
N SER A 51 14.13 -14.33 6.96
CA SER A 51 13.38 -13.15 6.54
C SER A 51 12.13 -13.49 5.75
N CYS A 52 12.18 -14.52 4.89
CA CYS A 52 11.02 -15.04 4.17
C CYS A 52 9.95 -15.54 5.14
N PHE A 53 10.36 -16.37 6.13
CA PHE A 53 9.46 -16.89 7.15
C PHE A 53 8.81 -15.77 7.97
N MET A 54 9.61 -14.82 8.45
CA MET A 54 9.13 -13.67 9.23
C MET A 54 8.19 -12.78 8.40
N SER A 55 8.53 -12.54 7.14
CA SER A 55 7.66 -11.80 6.21
C SER A 55 6.31 -12.49 6.02
N TYR A 56 6.29 -13.81 5.85
CA TYR A 56 5.06 -14.59 5.74
C TYR A 56 4.21 -14.50 7.02
N VAL A 57 4.81 -14.65 8.20
CA VAL A 57 4.10 -14.50 9.49
C VAL A 57 3.39 -13.15 9.53
N CYS A 58 4.10 -12.07 9.26
CA CYS A 58 3.52 -10.73 9.22
C CYS A 58 2.45 -10.54 8.13
N ALA A 59 2.58 -11.20 6.98
CA ALA A 59 1.57 -11.14 5.93
C ALA A 59 0.24 -11.77 6.43
N THR A 60 0.31 -12.87 7.19
CA THR A 60 -0.89 -13.47 7.80
C THR A 60 -1.54 -12.56 8.84
N PHE A 61 -0.76 -11.76 9.57
CA PHE A 61 -1.28 -10.77 10.52
C PHE A 61 -2.05 -9.64 9.83
N VAL A 62 -1.57 -9.17 8.67
CA VAL A 62 -2.32 -8.20 7.85
C VAL A 62 -3.63 -8.81 7.37
N ILE A 63 -3.62 -10.04 6.88
CA ILE A 63 -4.84 -10.73 6.40
C ILE A 63 -5.86 -10.90 7.54
N GLU A 64 -5.41 -11.30 8.73
CA GLU A 64 -6.27 -11.39 9.91
C GLU A 64 -6.85 -10.01 10.30
N GLY A 65 -6.01 -8.96 10.29
CA GLY A 65 -6.45 -7.57 10.52
C GLY A 65 -7.53 -7.11 9.54
N MET A 66 -7.38 -7.46 8.26
CA MET A 66 -8.38 -7.15 7.22
C MET A 66 -9.72 -7.82 7.50
N ALA A 67 -9.70 -9.07 7.94
CA ALA A 67 -10.90 -9.82 8.28
C ALA A 67 -11.63 -9.20 9.48
N ILE A 68 -10.89 -8.78 10.51
CA ILE A 68 -11.43 -8.09 11.69
C ILE A 68 -12.04 -6.74 11.31
N ALA A 69 -11.37 -5.97 10.45
CA ALA A 69 -11.87 -4.67 10.01
C ALA A 69 -13.16 -4.80 9.17
N ASN A 70 -13.25 -5.83 8.31
CA ASN A 70 -14.47 -6.14 7.58
C ASN A 70 -15.63 -6.52 8.53
N ALA A 71 -15.34 -7.31 9.57
CA ALA A 71 -16.32 -7.66 10.59
C ALA A 71 -16.82 -6.44 11.37
N ALA A 72 -15.92 -5.52 11.72
CA ALA A 72 -16.27 -4.26 12.38
C ALA A 72 -17.26 -3.42 11.55
N GLY A 73 -16.98 -3.26 10.25
CA GLY A 73 -17.85 -2.54 9.32
C GLY A 73 -19.26 -3.15 9.18
N ARG A 74 -19.42 -4.45 9.42
CA ARG A 74 -20.71 -5.17 9.37
C ARG A 74 -21.39 -5.34 10.71
N SER A 75 -20.68 -5.11 11.81
CA SER A 75 -21.17 -5.36 13.16
C SER A 75 -22.38 -4.50 13.54
N SER A 76 -22.49 -3.27 13.01
CA SER A 76 -23.65 -2.40 13.17
C SER A 76 -24.92 -3.01 12.56
N GLN A 77 -24.80 -3.70 11.43
CA GLN A 77 -25.92 -4.39 10.79
C GLN A 77 -26.37 -5.63 11.58
N LEU A 78 -25.49 -6.28 12.33
CA LEU A 78 -25.88 -7.40 13.22
C LEU A 78 -26.52 -6.93 14.53
N LYS A 79 -26.04 -5.82 15.11
CA LYS A 79 -26.63 -5.25 16.33
C LYS A 79 -28.11 -4.91 16.13
N CYS A 80 -28.51 -4.50 14.92
CA CYS A 80 -29.92 -4.27 14.56
C CYS A 80 -30.72 -5.55 14.22
N ARG A 81 -30.09 -6.71 13.96
CA ARG A 81 -30.77 -7.83 13.28
C ARG A 81 -31.26 -8.99 14.15
N LYS A 82 -30.83 -9.18 15.42
CA LYS A 82 -31.59 -9.98 16.41
C LYS A 82 -30.92 -10.15 17.78
N LYS A 83 -31.81 -10.20 18.79
CA LYS A 83 -31.66 -10.68 20.18
C LYS A 83 -31.50 -12.23 20.27
N GLY A 84 -30.92 -12.89 19.27
CA GLY A 84 -30.78 -14.35 19.20
C GLY A 84 -29.33 -14.78 18.92
N GLU A 85 -28.92 -15.94 19.44
CA GLU A 85 -27.58 -16.51 19.22
C GLU A 85 -27.29 -16.66 17.73
N ALA A 86 -26.37 -15.85 17.20
CA ALA A 86 -25.89 -15.97 15.83
C ALA A 86 -25.19 -17.32 15.63
N THR A 87 -25.50 -18.01 14.53
CA THR A 87 -24.90 -19.32 14.24
C THR A 87 -23.40 -19.14 13.97
N LYS A 88 -22.55 -20.11 14.35
CA LYS A 88 -21.10 -20.09 14.05
C LYS A 88 -20.76 -19.77 12.58
N LYS A 89 -21.61 -20.20 11.63
CA LYS A 89 -21.47 -19.88 10.20
C LYS A 89 -21.74 -18.43 9.86
N GLU A 90 -22.75 -17.81 10.47
CA GLU A 90 -23.07 -16.39 10.29
C GLU A 90 -21.96 -15.52 10.90
N LEU A 91 -21.46 -15.92 12.07
CA LEU A 91 -20.31 -15.27 12.68
C LEU A 91 -19.03 -15.43 11.87
N ALA A 92 -18.81 -16.56 11.18
CA ALA A 92 -17.68 -16.68 10.26
C ALA A 92 -17.85 -15.80 9.01
N ALA A 93 -19.07 -15.66 8.51
CA ALA A 93 -19.36 -14.88 7.31
C ALA A 93 -19.08 -13.38 7.47
N ILE A 94 -19.22 -12.81 8.68
CA ILE A 94 -18.93 -11.38 8.90
C ILE A 94 -17.44 -11.05 8.76
N TYR A 95 -16.54 -12.02 8.95
CA TYR A 95 -15.09 -11.87 8.78
C TYR A 95 -14.63 -12.09 7.33
N ASN A 96 -15.55 -12.30 6.37
CA ASN A 96 -15.18 -12.38 4.95
C ASN A 96 -14.60 -11.05 4.47
N ILE A 97 -13.48 -11.11 3.74
CA ILE A 97 -12.79 -9.94 3.21
C ILE A 97 -13.42 -9.57 1.85
N ASP A 98 -14.44 -8.71 1.89
CA ASP A 98 -15.10 -8.24 0.66
C ASP A 98 -14.87 -6.75 0.42
N ASN A 99 -14.74 -5.96 1.49
CA ASN A 99 -14.43 -4.54 1.40
C ASN A 99 -12.92 -4.32 1.52
N ARG A 100 -12.39 -3.44 0.66
CA ARG A 100 -10.99 -3.02 0.71
C ARG A 100 -10.82 -2.13 1.93
N VAL A 101 -10.04 -2.60 2.89
CA VAL A 101 -9.62 -1.80 4.04
C VAL A 101 -8.12 -1.64 3.99
N GLU A 102 -7.67 -0.38 3.90
CA GLU A 102 -6.25 -0.05 3.89
C GLU A 102 -5.63 -0.16 5.29
N VAL A 103 -4.30 -0.29 5.34
CA VAL A 103 -3.55 -0.40 6.59
C VAL A 103 -3.74 0.80 7.51
N SER A 104 -3.78 2.01 6.96
CA SER A 104 -4.06 3.25 7.68
C SER A 104 -5.47 3.27 8.27
N SER A 105 -6.47 2.75 7.54
CA SER A 105 -7.85 2.64 8.01
C SER A 105 -7.99 1.60 9.12
N MET A 106 -7.32 0.45 9.00
CA MET A 106 -7.24 -0.55 10.08
C MET A 106 -6.59 0.05 11.34
N ALA A 107 -5.53 0.84 11.17
CA ALA A 107 -4.87 1.51 12.27
C ALA A 107 -5.81 2.49 13.00
N ASN A 108 -6.63 3.23 12.24
CA ASN A 108 -7.60 4.18 12.82
C ASN A 108 -8.65 3.46 13.63
N LEU A 109 -9.15 2.34 13.11
CA LEU A 109 -10.14 1.53 13.77
C LEU A 109 -9.63 0.88 15.07
N PHE A 110 -8.38 0.39 15.09
CA PHE A 110 -7.88 -0.43 16.20
C PHE A 110 -7.05 0.33 17.24
N MET A 111 -6.34 1.39 16.85
CA MET A 111 -5.33 2.07 17.68
C MET A 111 -5.62 3.57 17.92
N GLY A 112 -6.65 4.13 17.27
CA GLY A 112 -7.01 5.54 17.38
C GLY A 112 -5.98 6.50 16.76
N LYS A 113 -6.15 7.80 17.02
CA LYS A 113 -5.40 8.89 16.36
C LYS A 113 -3.88 8.75 16.47
N TYR A 114 -3.36 8.49 17.67
CA TYR A 114 -1.92 8.36 17.92
C TYR A 114 -1.29 7.17 17.17
N GLY A 115 -1.99 6.04 17.13
CA GLY A 115 -1.53 4.86 16.40
C GLY A 115 -1.46 5.12 14.90
N VAL A 116 -2.50 5.72 14.32
CA VAL A 116 -2.51 6.09 12.90
C VAL A 116 -1.36 7.02 12.56
N MET A 117 -1.11 8.04 13.39
CA MET A 117 -0.03 8.98 13.16
C MET A 117 1.33 8.28 13.08
N ILE A 118 1.67 7.43 14.05
CA ILE A 118 2.95 6.73 14.10
C ILE A 118 3.09 5.79 12.89
N LEU A 119 2.06 5.01 12.56
CA LEU A 119 2.14 4.07 11.46
C LEU A 119 2.18 4.76 10.08
N THR A 120 1.47 5.87 9.94
CA THR A 120 1.50 6.69 8.72
C THR A 120 2.86 7.34 8.54
N LEU A 121 3.51 7.79 9.62
CA LEU A 121 4.87 8.32 9.58
C LEU A 121 5.88 7.26 9.14
N ILE A 122 5.85 6.06 9.73
CA ILE A 122 6.72 4.94 9.33
C ILE A 122 6.54 4.63 7.82
N MET A 123 5.28 4.56 7.38
CA MET A 123 4.96 4.33 5.97
C MET A 123 5.48 5.46 5.07
N ALA A 124 5.34 6.72 5.49
CA ALA A 124 5.83 7.87 4.72
C ALA A 124 7.35 7.85 4.56
N ILE A 125 8.10 7.57 5.62
CA ILE A 125 9.57 7.46 5.56
C ILE A 125 9.98 6.32 4.62
N TYR A 126 9.30 5.18 4.68
CA TYR A 126 9.55 4.05 3.77
C TYR A 126 9.29 4.42 2.30
N LEU A 127 8.12 5.00 1.98
CA LEU A 127 7.79 5.40 0.60
C LEU A 127 8.73 6.48 0.07
N PHE A 128 9.23 7.35 0.94
CA PHE A 128 10.24 8.32 0.57
C PHE A 128 11.57 7.64 0.23
N GLY A 129 11.99 6.63 0.99
CA GLY A 129 13.15 5.79 0.67
C GLY A 129 13.03 5.12 -0.70
N ASP A 130 11.85 4.60 -1.05
CA ASP A 130 11.56 4.08 -2.39
C ASP A 130 11.80 5.14 -3.49
N LEU A 131 11.28 6.36 -3.31
CA LEU A 131 11.51 7.44 -4.27
C LEU A 131 13.01 7.80 -4.38
N ALA A 132 13.73 7.86 -3.27
CA ALA A 132 15.17 8.14 -3.28
C ALA A 132 15.96 7.06 -4.05
N ILE A 133 15.69 5.77 -3.79
CA ILE A 133 16.28 4.64 -4.52
C ILE A 133 16.00 4.78 -6.03
N TYR A 134 14.77 5.17 -6.38
CA TYR A 134 14.36 5.28 -7.78
C TYR A 134 15.06 6.44 -8.50
N THR A 135 15.22 7.58 -7.84
CA THR A 135 15.94 8.77 -8.36
C THR A 135 17.44 8.51 -8.54
N VAL A 136 18.02 7.54 -7.82
CA VAL A 136 19.42 7.10 -8.04
C VAL A 136 19.50 6.04 -9.13
N THR A 137 18.64 5.02 -9.07
CA THR A 137 18.74 3.80 -9.90
C THR A 137 18.49 4.08 -11.38
N VAL A 138 17.48 4.89 -11.71
CA VAL A 138 17.12 5.17 -13.10
C VAL A 138 18.23 5.95 -13.82
N PRO A 139 18.73 7.09 -13.30
CA PRO A 139 19.86 7.79 -13.89
C PRO A 139 21.14 6.98 -13.96
N LYS A 140 21.43 6.14 -12.95
CA LYS A 140 22.59 5.25 -12.95
C LYS A 140 22.51 4.22 -14.08
N SER A 141 21.33 3.69 -14.35
CA SER A 141 21.10 2.76 -15.47
C SER A 141 21.25 3.48 -16.82
N LEU A 142 20.66 4.68 -16.95
CA LEU A 142 20.73 5.45 -18.18
C LEU A 142 22.16 5.91 -18.51
N MET A 143 22.92 6.38 -17.52
CA MET A 143 24.33 6.77 -17.69
C MET A 143 25.17 5.60 -18.20
N ASN A 144 25.03 4.40 -17.62
CA ASN A 144 25.81 3.23 -18.05
C ASN A 144 25.45 2.75 -19.46
N VAL A 145 24.24 3.03 -19.95
CA VAL A 145 23.85 2.78 -21.34
C VAL A 145 24.39 3.84 -22.30
N ILE A 146 24.50 5.09 -21.86
CA ILE A 146 24.97 6.22 -22.69
C ILE A 146 26.50 6.21 -22.81
N CYS A 147 27.22 5.88 -21.75
CA CYS A 147 28.68 5.98 -21.72
C CYS A 147 29.36 4.72 -22.26
N ASP A 148 30.39 4.95 -23.07
CA ASP A 148 31.22 3.91 -23.67
C ASP A 148 32.16 3.31 -22.59
N PRO A 149 32.20 1.98 -22.40
CA PRO A 149 33.18 1.33 -21.55
C PRO A 149 34.60 1.45 -22.07
N ASP A 150 34.78 1.48 -23.40
CA ASP A 150 36.09 1.48 -24.04
C ASP A 150 36.71 2.89 -24.13
N ALA A 151 36.03 3.90 -23.59
CA ALA A 151 36.52 5.27 -23.50
C ALA A 151 37.83 5.38 -22.69
N THR A 152 38.12 4.42 -21.81
CA THR A 152 39.35 4.34 -21.00
C THR A 152 40.25 3.20 -21.48
N ALA A 153 41.05 3.47 -22.51
CA ALA A 153 41.90 2.48 -23.18
C ALA A 153 42.95 1.77 -22.29
N ASN A 154 43.16 2.16 -21.02
CA ASN A 154 44.29 1.71 -20.20
C ASN A 154 43.95 1.29 -18.75
N SER A 155 42.68 1.23 -18.35
CA SER A 155 42.28 0.92 -16.96
C SER A 155 41.22 -0.19 -16.93
N SER A 156 41.46 -1.26 -16.16
CA SER A 156 40.46 -2.31 -15.92
C SER A 156 39.35 -1.89 -14.95
N VAL A 157 39.49 -0.71 -14.33
CA VAL A 157 38.54 -0.15 -13.37
C VAL A 157 38.03 1.18 -13.92
N VAL A 158 36.74 1.23 -14.20
CA VAL A 158 36.04 2.44 -14.67
C VAL A 158 35.71 3.33 -13.47
N SER A 159 36.31 4.50 -13.43
CA SER A 159 36.08 5.54 -12.43
C SER A 159 34.92 6.46 -12.82
N TRP A 160 34.35 7.15 -11.83
CA TRP A 160 33.31 8.16 -12.03
C TRP A 160 33.85 9.44 -12.68
N ASP A 161 35.13 9.73 -12.48
CA ASP A 161 35.80 10.90 -13.08
C ASP A 161 36.23 10.66 -14.53
N ASP A 162 36.08 9.44 -15.03
CA ASP A 162 36.47 9.09 -16.39
C ASP A 162 35.54 9.73 -17.43
N PRO A 163 36.07 10.07 -18.62
CA PRO A 163 35.27 10.58 -19.71
C PRO A 163 34.22 9.55 -20.14
N CYS A 164 33.00 10.00 -20.43
CA CYS A 164 31.91 9.14 -20.90
C CYS A 164 32.18 8.62 -22.33
N TRP A 165 32.81 9.45 -23.15
CA TRP A 165 33.25 9.15 -24.52
C TRP A 165 34.59 9.84 -24.78
N SER A 166 35.51 9.16 -25.47
CA SER A 166 36.83 9.72 -25.81
C SER A 166 36.75 10.92 -26.76
N SER A 167 35.69 10.99 -27.58
CA SER A 167 35.45 12.06 -28.55
C SER A 167 34.68 13.26 -28.00
N TRP A 168 34.17 13.17 -26.77
CA TRP A 168 33.33 14.20 -26.18
C TRP A 168 34.14 15.25 -25.39
N PRO A 169 33.56 16.43 -25.10
CA PRO A 169 34.23 17.47 -24.35
C PRO A 169 34.69 16.99 -22.96
N THR A 170 35.75 17.60 -22.43
CA THR A 170 36.35 17.25 -21.13
C THR A 170 35.43 17.45 -19.91
N TRP A 171 34.30 18.15 -20.06
CA TRP A 171 33.29 18.27 -19.00
C TRP A 171 32.33 17.07 -18.95
N SER A 172 32.33 16.20 -19.96
CA SER A 172 31.40 15.08 -20.11
C SER A 172 31.86 13.80 -19.40
N ASN A 173 32.29 13.95 -18.15
CA ASN A 173 32.66 12.81 -17.32
C ASN A 173 31.41 12.03 -16.89
N ARG A 174 31.58 10.77 -16.46
CA ARG A 174 30.47 9.91 -16.01
C ARG A 174 29.63 10.57 -14.92
N VAL A 175 30.22 11.26 -13.94
CA VAL A 175 29.48 12.06 -12.94
C VAL A 175 28.60 13.13 -13.59
N ALA A 176 29.11 13.85 -14.59
CA ALA A 176 28.34 14.91 -15.24
C ALA A 176 27.13 14.33 -16.00
N ILE A 177 27.33 13.23 -16.72
CA ILE A 177 26.25 12.53 -17.43
C ILE A 177 25.22 11.95 -16.45
N TYR A 178 25.66 11.39 -15.33
CA TYR A 178 24.77 10.95 -14.25
C TYR A 178 23.88 12.09 -13.74
N ARG A 179 24.45 13.27 -13.45
CA ARG A 179 23.70 14.45 -12.98
C ARG A 179 22.73 14.99 -14.03
N ILE A 180 23.11 14.97 -15.31
CA ILE A 180 22.21 15.31 -16.43
C ILE A 180 21.04 14.31 -16.49
N CYS A 181 21.31 13.02 -16.33
CA CYS A 181 20.28 11.99 -16.30
C CYS A 181 19.32 12.17 -15.11
N ILE A 182 19.82 12.57 -13.93
CA ILE A 182 18.97 12.91 -12.77
C ILE A 182 18.05 14.07 -13.12
N ALA A 183 18.59 15.17 -13.66
CA ALA A 183 17.80 16.34 -14.02
C ALA A 183 16.72 15.98 -15.07
N GLY A 184 17.09 15.22 -16.11
CA GLY A 184 16.16 14.73 -17.12
C GLY A 184 15.06 13.85 -16.55
N PHE A 185 15.42 12.90 -15.67
CA PHE A 185 14.46 12.04 -14.97
C PHE A 185 13.48 12.85 -14.14
N MET A 186 13.95 13.81 -13.33
CA MET A 186 13.11 14.65 -12.48
C MET A 186 12.18 15.55 -13.30
N ILE A 187 12.65 16.12 -14.41
CA ILE A 187 11.83 16.89 -15.35
C ILE A 187 10.72 16.02 -15.94
N PHE A 188 11.01 14.75 -16.24
CA PHE A 188 10.03 13.83 -16.81
C PHE A 188 8.99 13.35 -15.78
N VAL A 189 9.40 12.96 -14.56
CA VAL A 189 8.48 12.36 -13.58
C VAL A 189 7.67 13.37 -12.80
N THR A 190 8.18 14.59 -12.60
CA THR A 190 7.48 15.63 -11.81
C THR A 190 6.10 15.99 -12.38
N PRO A 191 5.95 16.24 -13.69
CA PRO A 191 4.63 16.43 -14.30
C PRO A 191 3.69 15.23 -14.10
N LEU A 192 4.21 14.00 -14.15
CA LEU A 192 3.40 12.79 -13.95
C LEU A 192 2.88 12.67 -12.50
N VAL A 193 3.69 13.08 -11.52
CA VAL A 193 3.26 13.14 -10.10
C VAL A 193 2.22 14.25 -9.90
N ILE A 194 2.39 15.41 -10.55
CA ILE A 194 1.44 16.53 -10.51
C ILE A 194 0.09 16.14 -11.08
N ILE A 195 0.08 15.51 -12.27
CA ILE A 195 -1.13 15.03 -12.93
C ILE A 195 -1.82 13.94 -12.09
N GLY A 196 -1.10 13.28 -11.19
CA GLY A 196 -1.65 12.22 -10.37
C GLY A 196 -1.81 10.92 -11.16
N VAL A 197 -0.84 10.59 -12.02
CA VAL A 197 -0.89 9.39 -12.84
C VAL A 197 -1.04 8.15 -11.96
N THR A 198 -2.12 7.41 -12.19
CA THR A 198 -2.38 6.13 -11.54
C THR A 198 -2.01 4.96 -12.47
N ARG A 199 -1.84 3.77 -11.91
CA ARG A 199 -1.57 2.55 -12.68
C ARG A 199 -2.71 2.31 -13.66
N THR A 200 -2.40 2.18 -14.94
CA THR A 200 -3.33 1.60 -15.92
C THR A 200 -3.12 0.09 -16.02
N LYS A 201 -4.19 -0.65 -16.34
CA LYS A 201 -4.14 -2.12 -16.55
C LYS A 201 -2.99 -2.52 -17.48
N TYR A 202 -2.86 -1.81 -18.61
CA TYR A 202 -1.84 -2.11 -19.62
C TYR A 202 -0.41 -1.84 -19.14
N LEU A 203 -0.19 -0.75 -18.41
CA LEU A 203 1.12 -0.42 -17.85
C LEU A 203 1.54 -1.44 -16.78
N GLN A 204 0.60 -1.96 -15.98
CA GLN A 204 0.88 -3.02 -15.01
C GLN A 204 1.18 -4.37 -15.67
N VAL A 205 0.44 -4.76 -16.72
CA VAL A 205 0.72 -5.98 -17.48
C VAL A 205 2.08 -5.89 -18.18
N SER A 206 2.35 -4.77 -18.87
CA SER A 206 3.62 -4.54 -19.56
C SER A 206 4.82 -4.61 -18.60
N THR A 207 4.75 -3.91 -17.46
CA THR A 207 5.82 -3.94 -16.45
C THR A 207 6.00 -5.32 -15.83
N SER A 208 4.92 -6.09 -15.65
CA SER A 208 5.00 -7.49 -15.20
C SER A 208 5.74 -8.34 -16.22
N VAL A 209 5.34 -8.33 -17.49
CA VAL A 209 6.00 -9.13 -18.55
C VAL A 209 7.48 -8.77 -18.64
N CYS A 210 7.81 -7.47 -18.61
CA CYS A 210 9.18 -6.98 -18.65
C CYS A 210 10.02 -7.53 -17.48
N ARG A 211 9.47 -7.58 -16.25
CA ARG A 211 10.13 -8.19 -15.08
C ARG A 211 10.42 -9.66 -15.27
N TRP A 212 9.40 -10.44 -15.62
CA TRP A 212 9.57 -11.89 -15.79
C TRP A 212 10.64 -12.19 -16.83
N THR A 213 10.60 -11.51 -17.98
CA THR A 213 11.63 -11.64 -19.01
C THR A 213 13.00 -11.25 -18.49
N ALA A 214 13.14 -10.10 -17.84
CA ALA A 214 14.44 -9.63 -17.34
C ALA A 214 15.04 -10.58 -16.29
N PHE A 215 14.27 -11.01 -15.30
CA PHE A 215 14.79 -11.91 -14.27
C PHE A 215 15.14 -13.30 -14.81
N ILE A 216 14.31 -13.86 -15.69
CA ILE A 216 14.62 -15.15 -16.34
C ILE A 216 15.91 -15.03 -17.15
N LEU A 217 16.07 -13.96 -17.93
CA LEU A 217 17.29 -13.71 -18.69
C LEU A 217 18.51 -13.57 -17.77
N MET A 218 18.42 -12.82 -16.67
CA MET A 218 19.53 -12.68 -15.72
C MET A 218 19.97 -14.04 -15.15
N ILE A 219 19.03 -14.90 -14.74
CA ILE A 219 19.34 -16.23 -14.23
C ILE A 219 19.99 -17.10 -15.32
N ILE A 220 19.44 -17.11 -16.53
CA ILE A 220 19.95 -17.91 -17.64
C ILE A 220 21.35 -17.45 -18.04
N LEU A 221 21.55 -16.15 -18.26
CA LEU A 221 22.84 -15.60 -18.68
C LEU A 221 23.92 -15.79 -17.61
N ALA A 222 23.59 -15.59 -16.33
CA ALA A 222 24.51 -15.88 -15.23
C ALA A 222 24.87 -17.37 -15.16
N SER A 223 23.90 -18.25 -15.35
CA SER A 223 24.12 -19.71 -15.37
C SER A 223 24.99 -20.15 -16.55
N ILE A 224 24.75 -19.61 -17.75
CA ILE A 224 25.59 -19.86 -18.94
C ILE A 224 27.02 -19.39 -18.68
N ARG A 225 27.19 -18.17 -18.16
CA ARG A 225 28.50 -17.61 -17.83
C ARG A 225 29.25 -18.49 -16.83
N LEU A 226 28.58 -18.95 -15.76
CA LEU A 226 29.14 -19.84 -14.75
C LEU A 226 29.52 -21.20 -15.33
N GLY A 227 28.69 -21.77 -16.21
CA GLY A 227 28.94 -23.06 -16.86
C GLY A 227 30.12 -23.04 -17.83
N VAL A 228 30.39 -21.90 -18.47
CA VAL A 228 31.47 -21.74 -19.45
C VAL A 228 32.79 -21.32 -18.79
N LYS A 229 32.79 -20.22 -18.01
CA LYS A 229 34.01 -19.64 -17.44
C LYS A 229 34.38 -20.25 -16.09
N GLY A 230 33.47 -20.99 -15.46
CA GLY A 230 33.57 -21.31 -14.06
C GLY A 230 33.34 -20.08 -13.17
N SER A 231 33.42 -20.27 -11.86
CA SER A 231 33.34 -19.17 -10.91
C SER A 231 34.69 -18.43 -10.88
N PRO A 232 34.72 -17.09 -11.07
CA PRO A 232 35.97 -16.33 -11.04
C PRO A 232 36.64 -16.40 -9.67
N SER A 233 35.83 -16.37 -8.60
CA SER A 233 36.24 -16.60 -7.23
C SER A 233 35.07 -17.20 -6.46
N ILE A 234 35.35 -18.15 -5.57
CA ILE A 234 34.31 -18.75 -4.72
C ILE A 234 33.98 -17.70 -3.65
N PRO A 235 32.72 -17.21 -3.58
CA PRO A 235 32.33 -16.26 -2.55
C PRO A 235 32.56 -16.83 -1.16
N GLU A 236 33.03 -16.00 -0.23
CA GLU A 236 33.25 -16.45 1.14
C GLU A 236 31.94 -16.98 1.76
N PRO A 237 32.00 -17.99 2.64
CA PRO A 237 30.82 -18.57 3.23
C PRO A 237 30.09 -17.60 4.17
N VAL A 238 30.83 -16.83 4.98
CA VAL A 238 30.28 -15.92 6.00
C VAL A 238 31.21 -14.73 6.19
N ILE A 239 30.67 -13.52 6.01
CA ILE A 239 31.33 -12.25 6.30
C ILE A 239 30.42 -11.45 7.23
N ALA A 240 30.82 -11.31 8.50
CA ALA A 240 30.00 -10.67 9.52
C ALA A 240 29.76 -9.17 9.27
N SER A 241 30.76 -8.47 8.70
CA SER A 241 30.64 -7.06 8.33
C SER A 241 29.59 -6.81 7.23
N GLY A 242 29.28 -7.80 6.40
CA GLY A 242 28.23 -7.69 5.39
C GLY A 242 26.80 -7.86 5.92
N PHE A 243 26.62 -8.24 7.20
CA PHE A 243 25.30 -8.54 7.77
C PHE A 243 24.29 -7.42 7.60
N GLY A 244 24.66 -6.15 7.86
CA GLY A 244 23.76 -5.01 7.76
C GLY A 244 23.17 -4.87 6.35
N SER A 245 24.06 -4.82 5.35
CA SER A 245 23.71 -4.71 3.94
C SER A 245 22.81 -5.86 3.46
N LEU A 246 23.10 -7.09 3.90
CA LEU A 246 22.30 -8.26 3.58
C LEU A 246 20.92 -8.24 4.25
N PHE A 247 20.86 -7.89 5.53
CA PHE A 247 19.61 -7.83 6.27
C PHE A 247 18.66 -6.77 5.68
N GLY A 248 19.14 -5.53 5.52
CA GLY A 248 18.33 -4.44 4.99
C GLY A 248 17.82 -4.74 3.58
N THR A 249 18.70 -5.24 2.71
CA THR A 249 18.33 -5.62 1.33
C THR A 249 17.30 -6.75 1.31
N THR A 250 17.45 -7.75 2.17
CA THR A 250 16.52 -8.89 2.23
C THR A 250 15.15 -8.49 2.74
N VAL A 251 15.10 -7.67 3.79
CA VAL A 251 13.87 -7.10 4.33
C VAL A 251 13.17 -6.29 3.23
N TYR A 252 13.92 -5.40 2.56
CA TYR A 252 13.40 -4.64 1.43
C TYR A 252 12.87 -5.53 0.30
N ALA A 253 13.53 -6.64 -0.02
CA ALA A 253 13.11 -7.58 -1.07
C ALA A 253 11.84 -8.38 -0.75
N PHE A 254 11.53 -8.61 0.53
CA PHE A 254 10.34 -9.36 0.96
C PHE A 254 9.15 -8.47 1.36
N MET A 255 9.25 -7.16 1.19
CA MET A 255 8.17 -6.26 1.58
C MET A 255 6.98 -6.30 0.63
N CYS A 256 5.80 -6.58 1.20
CA CYS A 256 4.54 -6.45 0.48
C CYS A 256 3.34 -6.03 1.36
N HIS A 257 3.49 -6.02 2.68
CA HIS A 257 2.41 -5.96 3.68
C HIS A 257 1.48 -4.77 3.51
N HIS A 258 2.03 -3.60 3.25
CA HIS A 258 1.26 -2.36 3.09
C HIS A 258 0.39 -2.36 1.83
N SER A 259 0.71 -3.21 0.85
CA SER A 259 0.02 -3.31 -0.45
C SER A 259 -0.78 -4.60 -0.62
N LEU A 260 -0.57 -5.58 0.26
CA LEU A 260 -1.29 -6.84 0.26
C LEU A 260 -2.82 -6.66 0.29
N PRO A 261 -3.40 -5.71 1.06
CA PRO A 261 -4.85 -5.56 1.13
C PRO A 261 -5.54 -5.25 -0.21
N SER A 262 -4.91 -4.44 -1.06
CA SER A 262 -5.51 -4.05 -2.36
C SER A 262 -5.42 -5.15 -3.42
N LEU A 263 -4.55 -6.16 -3.23
CA LEU A 263 -4.50 -7.35 -4.08
C LEU A 263 -5.43 -8.46 -3.61
N ILE A 264 -5.54 -8.63 -2.30
CA ILE A 264 -6.32 -9.72 -1.72
C ILE A 264 -7.82 -9.48 -1.86
N THR A 265 -8.27 -8.25 -1.60
CA THR A 265 -9.71 -7.90 -1.63
C THR A 265 -10.41 -8.30 -2.96
N PRO A 266 -9.89 -7.94 -4.14
CA PRO A 266 -10.54 -8.26 -5.43
C PRO A 266 -10.44 -9.74 -5.87
N MET A 267 -9.84 -10.64 -5.08
CA MET A 267 -9.79 -12.07 -5.39
C MET A 267 -11.17 -12.72 -5.28
N SER A 268 -11.58 -13.48 -6.29
CA SER A 268 -12.88 -14.17 -6.33
C SER A 268 -13.03 -15.25 -5.25
N ASN A 269 -12.03 -16.09 -5.04
CA ASN A 269 -12.04 -17.14 -4.01
C ASN A 269 -10.91 -16.94 -2.99
N LYS A 270 -11.29 -16.77 -1.72
CA LYS A 270 -10.38 -16.47 -0.59
C LYS A 270 -10.31 -17.59 0.45
N ARG A 271 -10.93 -18.76 0.21
CA ARG A 271 -11.11 -19.83 1.21
C ARG A 271 -9.79 -20.34 1.80
N HIS A 272 -8.71 -20.36 1.03
CA HIS A 272 -7.38 -20.81 1.45
C HIS A 272 -6.30 -19.76 1.21
N ILE A 273 -6.62 -18.49 1.44
CA ILE A 273 -5.75 -17.39 1.04
C ILE A 273 -4.38 -17.40 1.73
N MET A 274 -4.32 -17.73 3.03
CA MET A 274 -3.06 -17.80 3.77
C MET A 274 -2.14 -18.92 3.27
N TRP A 275 -2.72 -20.02 2.80
CA TRP A 275 -1.97 -21.12 2.19
C TRP A 275 -1.50 -20.76 0.78
N GLY A 276 -2.34 -20.11 -0.03
CA GLY A 276 -1.93 -19.60 -1.33
C GLY A 276 -0.82 -18.56 -1.24
N VAL A 277 -0.88 -17.65 -0.26
CA VAL A 277 0.20 -16.69 0.03
C VAL A 277 1.48 -17.43 0.45
N LEU A 278 1.40 -18.50 1.27
CA LEU A 278 2.58 -19.31 1.62
C LEU A 278 3.26 -19.89 0.38
N MET A 279 2.49 -20.44 -0.56
CA MET A 279 3.03 -20.96 -1.82
C MET A 279 3.74 -19.88 -2.62
N VAL A 280 3.19 -18.65 -2.65
CA VAL A 280 3.86 -17.51 -3.29
C VAL A 280 5.20 -17.21 -2.62
N TYR A 281 5.27 -17.15 -1.28
CA TYR A 281 6.52 -16.91 -0.56
C TYR A 281 7.58 -18.00 -0.82
N ILE A 282 7.18 -19.28 -0.88
CA ILE A 282 8.09 -20.38 -1.22
C ILE A 282 8.62 -20.20 -2.65
N CYS A 283 7.76 -19.89 -3.62
CA CYS A 283 8.18 -19.64 -4.99
C CYS A 283 9.14 -18.44 -5.09
N VAL A 284 8.85 -17.33 -4.39
CA VAL A 284 9.74 -16.16 -4.35
C VAL A 284 11.08 -16.50 -3.72
N LEU A 285 11.10 -17.26 -2.62
CA LEU A 285 12.34 -17.67 -1.96
C LEU A 285 13.23 -18.48 -2.89
N LEU A 286 12.68 -19.50 -3.56
CA LEU A 286 13.43 -20.32 -4.52
C LEU A 286 13.99 -19.46 -5.66
N PHE A 287 13.19 -18.52 -6.13
CA PHE A 287 13.58 -17.58 -7.17
C PHE A 287 14.69 -16.62 -6.72
N TYR A 288 14.60 -16.06 -5.51
CA TYR A 288 15.65 -15.20 -4.93
C TYR A 288 16.95 -15.96 -4.69
N VAL A 289 16.89 -17.20 -4.19
CA VAL A 289 18.06 -18.06 -4.06
C VAL A 289 18.69 -18.30 -5.43
N ALA A 290 17.90 -18.65 -6.45
CA ALA A 290 18.41 -18.88 -7.80
C ALA A 290 19.11 -17.62 -8.35
N LEU A 291 18.42 -16.47 -8.35
CA LEU A 291 18.95 -15.20 -8.83
C LEU A 291 20.23 -14.78 -8.11
N ALA A 292 20.20 -14.80 -6.78
CA ALA A 292 21.31 -14.32 -5.95
C ALA A 292 22.52 -15.26 -6.01
N MET A 293 22.31 -16.58 -5.98
CA MET A 293 23.40 -17.55 -6.08
C MET A 293 24.05 -17.53 -7.47
N THR A 294 23.26 -17.55 -8.55
CA THR A 294 23.85 -17.48 -9.90
C THR A 294 24.60 -16.18 -10.10
N GLY A 295 24.10 -15.06 -9.59
CA GLY A 295 24.79 -13.77 -9.66
C GLY A 295 26.07 -13.72 -8.82
N ALA A 296 26.01 -14.14 -7.56
CA ALA A 296 27.14 -14.10 -6.63
C ALA A 296 28.33 -14.96 -7.11
N PHE A 297 28.06 -16.09 -7.78
CA PHE A 297 29.10 -16.98 -8.28
C PHE A 297 29.58 -16.65 -9.71
N ALA A 298 28.81 -15.91 -10.51
CA ALA A 298 29.16 -15.61 -11.91
C ALA A 298 30.01 -14.34 -12.08
N PHE A 299 30.01 -13.44 -11.09
CA PHE A 299 30.66 -12.12 -11.15
C PHE A 299 31.50 -11.86 -9.89
N GLU A 300 32.71 -11.35 -10.08
CA GLU A 300 33.60 -10.96 -8.97
C GLU A 300 33.17 -9.60 -8.38
N ASP A 301 32.96 -8.60 -9.24
CA ASP A 301 32.46 -7.29 -8.89
C ASP A 301 31.01 -7.11 -9.35
N ILE A 302 30.10 -6.98 -8.39
CA ILE A 302 28.66 -6.87 -8.64
C ILE A 302 28.22 -5.42 -8.50
N TYR A 303 27.57 -4.89 -9.54
CA TYR A 303 26.93 -3.59 -9.47
C TYR A 303 25.78 -3.64 -8.47
N ASP A 304 25.54 -2.54 -7.78
CA ASP A 304 24.39 -2.38 -6.87
C ASP A 304 23.04 -2.47 -7.59
N VAL A 305 23.06 -2.26 -8.91
CA VAL A 305 21.95 -2.53 -9.83
C VAL A 305 22.32 -3.74 -10.69
N TYR A 306 21.93 -4.94 -10.26
CA TYR A 306 22.37 -6.21 -10.87
C TYR A 306 22.22 -6.33 -12.40
N PRO A 307 21.15 -5.84 -13.06
CA PRO A 307 21.05 -5.92 -14.52
C PRO A 307 22.23 -5.27 -15.28
N LEU A 308 22.93 -4.31 -14.66
CA LEU A 308 24.10 -3.66 -15.26
C LEU A 308 25.30 -4.59 -15.38
N ASN A 309 25.38 -5.68 -14.61
CA ASN A 309 26.47 -6.66 -14.72
C ASN A 309 26.52 -7.39 -16.06
N PHE A 310 25.42 -7.39 -16.81
CA PHE A 310 25.33 -8.02 -18.12
C PHE A 310 25.64 -7.05 -19.25
N LEU A 311 25.73 -5.75 -18.97
CA LEU A 311 25.97 -4.74 -19.98
C LEU A 311 27.45 -4.75 -20.40
N HIS A 312 27.70 -4.82 -21.70
CA HIS A 312 29.04 -4.85 -22.32
C HIS A 312 29.88 -6.11 -22.01
N ASP A 313 29.24 -7.28 -21.80
CA ASP A 313 29.99 -8.53 -21.68
C ASP A 313 30.55 -8.95 -23.06
N ALA A 314 31.86 -8.74 -23.25
CA ALA A 314 32.59 -9.00 -24.50
C ALA A 314 32.47 -10.45 -25.02
N TYR A 315 32.00 -11.37 -24.18
CA TYR A 315 31.79 -12.77 -24.54
C TYR A 315 30.63 -12.98 -25.51
N PHE A 316 29.55 -12.19 -25.39
CA PHE A 316 28.33 -12.45 -26.11
C PHE A 316 28.20 -11.56 -27.36
N GLN A 317 28.96 -11.88 -28.41
CA GLN A 317 29.06 -11.04 -29.61
C GLN A 317 27.88 -11.18 -30.61
N THR A 318 26.93 -12.08 -30.38
CA THR A 318 25.78 -12.20 -31.28
C THR A 318 24.79 -11.05 -31.09
N ILE A 319 24.10 -10.68 -32.17
CA ILE A 319 23.09 -9.61 -32.17
C ILE A 319 22.03 -9.85 -31.09
N PHE A 320 21.65 -11.12 -30.87
CA PHE A 320 20.66 -11.49 -29.86
C PHE A 320 21.09 -11.09 -28.44
N TYR A 321 22.32 -11.40 -28.05
CA TYR A 321 22.79 -11.05 -26.71
C TYR A 321 22.98 -9.55 -26.53
N LYS A 322 23.45 -8.83 -27.56
CA LYS A 322 23.47 -7.35 -27.51
C LYS A 322 22.09 -6.76 -27.24
N ILE A 323 21.03 -7.32 -27.85
CA ILE A 323 19.65 -6.92 -27.56
C ILE A 323 19.29 -7.23 -26.10
N CYS A 324 19.67 -8.40 -25.59
CA CYS A 324 19.44 -8.77 -24.19
C CYS A 324 20.16 -7.82 -23.22
N ASP A 325 21.40 -7.45 -23.48
CA ASP A 325 22.21 -6.59 -22.60
C ASP A 325 21.57 -5.19 -22.46
N TYR A 326 21.23 -4.55 -23.58
CA TYR A 326 20.55 -3.26 -23.55
C TYR A 326 19.14 -3.35 -22.95
N PHE A 327 18.41 -4.44 -23.20
CA PHE A 327 17.12 -4.69 -22.57
C PHE A 327 17.24 -4.78 -21.04
N LEU A 328 18.23 -5.52 -20.53
CA LEU A 328 18.49 -5.66 -19.10
C LEU A 328 18.94 -4.34 -18.47
N ALA A 329 19.81 -3.58 -19.13
CA ALA A 329 20.25 -2.30 -18.60
C ALA A 329 19.13 -1.24 -18.56
N LEU A 330 18.20 -1.25 -19.52
CA LEU A 330 17.05 -0.33 -19.55
C LEU A 330 15.84 -0.84 -18.76
N PHE A 331 15.82 -2.12 -18.36
CA PHE A 331 14.73 -2.71 -17.60
C PHE A 331 14.36 -1.91 -16.32
N PRO A 332 15.33 -1.47 -15.48
CA PRO A 332 15.03 -0.62 -14.33
C PRO A 332 14.45 0.73 -14.77
N VAL A 333 14.95 1.33 -15.86
CA VAL A 333 14.45 2.61 -16.39
C VAL A 333 12.96 2.51 -16.68
N PHE A 334 12.51 1.49 -17.41
CA PHE A 334 11.09 1.35 -17.73
C PHE A 334 10.24 1.03 -16.51
N THR A 335 10.65 0.05 -15.70
CA THR A 335 9.82 -0.45 -14.61
C THR A 335 9.75 0.52 -13.43
N ILE A 336 10.85 1.18 -13.08
CA ILE A 336 10.91 2.13 -11.97
C ILE A 336 10.24 3.45 -12.34
N THR A 337 10.53 4.00 -13.52
CA THR A 337 9.90 5.25 -14.00
C THR A 337 8.38 5.13 -14.03
N SER A 338 7.87 3.96 -14.46
CA SER A 338 6.44 3.70 -14.47
C SER A 338 5.81 3.61 -13.08
N ASN A 339 6.59 3.24 -12.05
CA ASN A 339 6.13 3.12 -10.68
C ASN A 339 6.24 4.46 -9.91
N TYR A 340 7.23 5.29 -10.26
CA TYR A 340 7.59 6.50 -9.51
C TYR A 340 6.41 7.44 -9.25
N PRO A 341 5.57 7.82 -10.24
CA PRO A 341 4.43 8.72 -10.00
C PRO A 341 3.43 8.16 -9.00
N ILE A 342 3.16 6.86 -9.07
CA ILE A 342 2.18 6.19 -8.20
C ILE A 342 2.66 6.16 -6.75
N VAL A 343 3.95 5.86 -6.54
CA VAL A 343 4.58 5.92 -5.22
C VAL A 343 4.55 7.35 -4.69
N GLY A 344 4.92 8.32 -5.54
CA GLY A 344 4.91 9.75 -5.21
C GLY A 344 3.53 10.22 -4.76
N CYS A 345 2.47 9.94 -5.53
CA CYS A 345 1.10 10.31 -5.15
C CYS A 345 0.66 9.64 -3.84
N THR A 346 1.02 8.37 -3.64
CA THR A 346 0.68 7.65 -2.40
C THR A 346 1.37 8.28 -1.18
N LEU A 347 2.65 8.62 -1.31
CA LEU A 347 3.42 9.29 -0.25
C LEU A 347 2.82 10.66 0.10
N ILE A 348 2.51 11.47 -0.92
CA ILE A 348 1.91 12.81 -0.72
C ILE A 348 0.59 12.69 0.04
N ASN A 349 -0.28 11.74 -0.34
CA ASN A 349 -1.55 11.54 0.35
C ASN A 349 -1.36 11.10 1.80
N ASN A 350 -0.47 10.13 2.06
CA ASN A 350 -0.16 9.68 3.42
C ASN A 350 0.41 10.81 4.28
N LEU A 351 1.30 11.64 3.72
CA LEU A 351 1.93 12.73 4.44
C LEU A 351 0.94 13.88 4.71
N LEU A 352 0.00 14.15 3.81
CA LEU A 352 -1.07 15.13 4.06
C LEU A 352 -1.97 14.69 5.22
N VAL A 353 -2.34 13.42 5.29
CA VAL A 353 -3.10 12.86 6.43
C VAL A 353 -2.32 13.00 7.73
N PHE A 354 -1.01 12.72 7.70
CA PHE A 354 -0.15 12.92 8.87
C PHE A 354 -0.13 14.39 9.32
N LEU A 355 0.05 15.33 8.39
CA LEU A 355 0.05 16.75 8.69
C LEU A 355 -1.28 17.23 9.27
N ASP A 356 -2.41 16.76 8.73
CA ASP A 356 -3.74 17.08 9.26
C ASP A 356 -3.90 16.60 10.72
N ILE A 357 -3.47 15.38 11.04
CA ILE A 357 -3.51 14.86 12.42
C ILE A 357 -2.57 15.66 13.34
N CYS A 358 -1.39 16.04 12.86
CA CYS A 358 -0.45 16.87 13.62
C CYS A 358 -1.03 18.26 13.91
N GLU A 359 -1.66 18.90 12.92
CA GLU A 359 -2.33 20.19 13.08
C GLU A 359 -3.47 20.10 14.11
N GLU A 360 -4.30 19.05 14.06
CA GLU A 360 -5.35 18.81 15.06
C GLU A 360 -4.77 18.71 16.48
N MET A 361 -3.72 17.91 16.68
CA MET A 361 -3.10 17.75 18.00
C MET A 361 -2.40 19.01 18.50
N LEU A 362 -1.80 19.80 17.60
CA LEU A 362 -1.19 21.09 17.95
C LEU A 362 -2.25 22.12 18.33
N ALA A 363 -3.39 22.11 17.64
CA ALA A 363 -4.54 22.93 17.98
C ALA A 363 -5.12 22.57 19.36
N GLU A 364 -5.24 21.27 19.69
CA GLU A 364 -5.63 20.80 21.03
C GLU A 364 -4.68 21.31 22.13
N LYS A 365 -3.41 21.57 21.81
CA LYS A 365 -2.39 22.12 22.74
C LYS A 365 -2.27 23.65 22.70
N GLY A 366 -3.13 24.35 21.95
CA GLY A 366 -3.14 25.82 21.86
C GLY A 366 -2.02 26.42 20.99
N ILE A 367 -1.29 25.62 20.21
CA ILE A 367 -0.23 26.08 19.29
C ILE A 367 -0.79 26.07 17.87
N THR A 368 -1.35 27.18 17.41
CA THR A 368 -1.90 27.29 16.04
C THR A 368 -0.81 27.74 15.05
N PHE A 369 -0.34 26.83 14.19
CA PHE A 369 0.49 27.16 13.02
C PHE A 369 -0.41 27.11 11.77
N PHE A 370 -0.51 28.22 11.04
CA PHE A 370 -1.37 28.43 9.86
C PHE A 370 -2.89 28.25 10.07
N ARG A 371 -3.49 29.20 10.79
CA ARG A 371 -4.94 29.46 10.65
C ARG A 371 -5.19 30.09 9.28
N SER A 372 -5.63 29.29 8.30
CA SER A 372 -6.46 29.83 7.22
C SER A 372 -7.80 30.23 7.85
N ASN A 373 -8.04 31.53 7.97
CA ASN A 373 -9.28 32.11 8.47
C ASN A 373 -10.47 31.66 7.60
N LYS A 374 -11.11 30.51 7.89
CA LYS A 374 -12.56 30.28 7.78
C LYS A 374 -13.02 28.89 8.24
N VAL A 375 -12.75 28.48 9.48
CA VAL A 375 -13.61 27.52 10.19
C VAL A 375 -13.71 27.99 11.63
N ALA A 376 -14.49 29.04 11.83
CA ALA A 376 -14.95 29.49 13.14
C ALA A 376 -16.47 29.58 13.09
N SER A 377 -17.11 28.40 12.99
CA SER A 377 -18.39 28.07 13.63
C SER A 377 -18.63 26.58 13.42
N SER A 378 -19.26 25.92 14.38
CA SER A 378 -19.56 24.48 14.44
C SER A 378 -18.41 23.54 14.85
N THR A 379 -17.92 23.69 16.08
CA THR A 379 -17.97 22.56 17.03
C THR A 379 -17.74 23.04 18.47
N SER A 380 -18.51 22.43 19.37
CA SER A 380 -18.43 22.39 20.84
C SER A 380 -18.83 23.64 21.66
N GLU A 381 -20.14 23.81 21.87
CA GLU A 381 -20.62 23.83 23.27
C GLU A 381 -20.66 22.38 23.78
N PRO A 382 -20.30 22.12 25.04
CA PRO A 382 -20.28 20.76 25.59
C PRO A 382 -21.71 20.27 25.79
N ILE A 383 -22.06 19.12 25.20
CA ILE A 383 -23.27 18.39 25.58
C ILE A 383 -23.05 17.87 27.00
N ALA A 384 -23.43 18.70 27.97
CA ALA A 384 -23.65 18.30 29.33
C ALA A 384 -24.70 17.20 29.33
N ARG A 385 -24.37 16.12 30.02
CA ARG A 385 -25.22 14.99 30.32
C ARG A 385 -26.42 15.49 31.15
N LYS A 386 -27.52 15.88 30.50
CA LYS A 386 -28.81 16.13 31.14
C LYS A 386 -29.68 14.88 31.00
N PHE A 387 -29.61 14.05 32.04
CA PHE A 387 -30.69 13.14 32.39
C PHE A 387 -31.81 14.05 32.91
N GLU A 388 -32.76 14.44 32.05
CA GLU A 388 -34.01 15.07 32.46
C GLU A 388 -35.15 14.32 31.75
N THR A 389 -35.91 13.65 32.61
CA THR A 389 -37.27 13.14 32.43
C THR A 389 -38.11 14.01 31.51
N GLY A 390 -38.64 13.41 30.44
CA GLY A 390 -39.48 14.07 29.45
C GLY A 390 -40.47 13.09 28.82
N GLU A 391 -41.15 12.32 29.67
CA GLU A 391 -42.24 11.41 29.30
C GLU A 391 -43.61 12.15 29.21
N GLU A 392 -43.65 13.49 29.28
CA GLU A 392 -44.91 14.25 29.41
C GLU A 392 -45.24 15.24 28.28
N ASN A 393 -44.43 15.38 27.22
CA ASN A 393 -44.68 16.41 26.19
C ASN A 393 -44.98 15.90 24.77
N VAL A 394 -45.15 14.59 24.59
CA VAL A 394 -45.69 14.03 23.32
C VAL A 394 -47.22 13.90 23.37
N GLU A 395 -47.81 13.84 24.56
CA GLU A 395 -49.26 13.67 24.73
C GLU A 395 -50.06 14.96 24.47
N ASN A 396 -49.50 16.14 24.79
CA ASN A 396 -50.20 17.42 24.57
C ASN A 396 -50.19 17.94 23.12
N LYS A 397 -49.34 17.40 22.24
CA LYS A 397 -49.34 17.80 20.82
C LYS A 397 -50.30 16.95 19.97
N ALA A 398 -50.47 15.67 20.33
CA ALA A 398 -51.46 14.80 19.70
C ALA A 398 -52.91 15.19 20.06
N VAL A 399 -53.16 15.71 21.27
CA VAL A 399 -54.51 16.13 21.70
C VAL A 399 -54.93 17.48 21.07
N VAL A 400 -54.00 18.38 20.78
CA VAL A 400 -54.30 19.68 20.14
C VAL A 400 -54.56 19.54 18.64
N ASP A 401 -53.91 18.57 17.97
CA ASP A 401 -54.12 18.32 16.54
C ASP A 401 -55.41 17.51 16.27
N MET A 402 -55.90 16.68 17.22
CA MET A 402 -57.20 16.00 17.11
C MET A 402 -58.42 16.93 17.31
N GLN A 403 -58.30 18.02 18.08
CA GLN A 403 -59.43 18.97 18.28
C GLN A 403 -59.61 19.97 17.12
N LYS A 404 -58.66 20.03 16.17
CA LYS A 404 -58.70 20.96 15.04
C LYS A 404 -59.31 20.37 13.76
N GLU A 405 -59.52 19.06 13.72
CA GLU A 405 -60.20 18.36 12.60
C GLU A 405 -61.70 18.12 12.86
N GLU A 406 -62.17 18.00 14.12
CA GLU A 406 -63.61 17.89 14.43
C GLU A 406 -64.40 19.22 14.28
N SER A 407 -63.72 20.37 14.21
CA SER A 407 -64.37 21.69 14.08
C SER A 407 -64.57 22.16 12.63
N LYS A 408 -64.24 21.34 11.62
CA LYS A 408 -64.48 21.63 10.19
C LYS A 408 -65.61 20.82 9.54
N GLU A 409 -66.24 19.88 10.25
CA GLU A 409 -67.30 19.03 9.69
C GLU A 409 -68.73 19.38 10.14
N THR A 410 -68.95 20.47 10.89
CA THR A 410 -70.29 20.84 11.40
C THR A 410 -70.88 22.12 10.82
N GLU A 411 -70.38 22.67 9.70
CA GLU A 411 -70.92 23.93 9.12
C GLU A 411 -71.38 23.85 7.66
N HIS A 412 -71.61 22.65 7.10
CA HIS A 412 -72.32 22.55 5.82
C HIS A 412 -73.39 21.45 5.83
N ARG A 413 -74.38 21.63 6.71
CA ARG A 413 -75.65 20.90 6.59
C ARG A 413 -76.82 21.73 7.09
N GLU A 414 -77.19 22.77 6.34
CA GLU A 414 -78.56 23.27 6.34
C GLU A 414 -78.87 24.05 5.06
N SER A 415 -79.81 23.49 4.29
CA SER A 415 -80.77 24.11 3.37
C SER A 415 -80.79 23.52 1.96
N SER A 416 -81.86 22.76 1.76
CA SER A 416 -82.46 22.32 0.52
C SER A 416 -82.85 23.52 -0.35
N GLU A 417 -82.67 23.45 -1.68
CA GLU A 417 -83.78 23.61 -2.63
C GLU A 417 -83.39 23.35 -4.10
N LYS A 418 -84.27 22.59 -4.77
CA LYS A 418 -84.65 22.60 -6.20
C LYS A 418 -83.67 22.12 -7.28
N GLY A 419 -83.91 20.89 -7.74
CA GLY A 419 -84.75 20.67 -8.93
C GLY A 419 -84.05 20.34 -10.27
N SER A 420 -84.49 19.22 -10.87
CA SER A 420 -84.47 18.89 -12.32
C SER A 420 -83.08 18.56 -12.92
N SER A 421 -82.85 17.58 -13.78
CA SER A 421 -83.63 16.52 -14.46
C SER A 421 -82.63 15.72 -15.31
N ASP A 422 -82.97 14.44 -15.56
CA ASP A 422 -82.65 13.63 -16.76
C ASP A 422 -81.17 13.33 -17.09
N SER A 423 -80.76 12.05 -16.98
CA SER A 423 -80.81 10.98 -18.00
C SER A 423 -79.51 10.99 -18.83
N ASP A 424 -78.90 9.92 -19.32
CA ASP A 424 -79.05 8.48 -19.31
C ASP A 424 -77.65 7.93 -19.70
N ILE A 425 -77.34 6.70 -19.27
CA ILE A 425 -76.61 5.65 -20.02
C ILE A 425 -75.34 6.04 -20.80
N GLU A 426 -74.16 5.49 -20.45
CA GLU A 426 -73.53 4.39 -21.22
C GLU A 426 -72.28 3.81 -20.53
N MET A 427 -72.13 2.50 -20.72
CA MET A 427 -71.17 1.57 -20.11
C MET A 427 -69.85 1.59 -20.87
N THR A 428 -68.69 1.63 -20.18
CA THR A 428 -67.51 0.89 -20.67
C THR A 428 -66.49 0.58 -19.56
N VAL A 429 -66.21 -0.71 -19.46
CA VAL A 429 -65.25 -1.38 -18.58
C VAL A 429 -63.81 -1.09 -19.01
N LYS A 430 -62.90 -0.80 -18.07
CA LYS A 430 -61.49 -1.24 -18.16
C LYS A 430 -60.75 -1.20 -16.82
N GLY A 431 -60.34 -2.39 -16.37
CA GLY A 431 -59.08 -2.68 -15.68
C GLY A 431 -58.90 -2.15 -14.25
N LYS A 432 -59.15 -3.01 -13.27
CA LYS A 432 -58.82 -2.81 -11.86
C LYS A 432 -57.65 -3.75 -11.55
N ASP A 433 -56.43 -3.24 -11.47
CA ASP A 433 -55.30 -3.92 -10.82
C ASP A 433 -54.90 -3.09 -9.61
N GLY A 434 -54.91 -3.75 -8.45
CA GLY A 434 -54.83 -3.12 -7.13
C GLY A 434 -53.44 -2.60 -6.80
N GLU A 435 -53.40 -1.35 -6.32
CA GLU A 435 -52.30 -0.85 -5.50
C GLU A 435 -52.40 -1.49 -4.10
N GLU A 436 -51.41 -2.30 -3.73
CA GLU A 436 -51.20 -2.74 -2.34
C GLU A 436 -50.93 -1.50 -1.48
N SER A 437 -51.79 -1.28 -0.49
CA SER A 437 -51.61 -0.20 0.50
C SER A 437 -50.42 -0.54 1.39
N GLU A 438 -49.30 0.16 1.17
CA GLU A 438 -48.12 0.08 2.01
C GLU A 438 -48.49 0.40 3.47
N THR A 439 -48.18 -0.52 4.39
CA THR A 439 -48.53 -0.36 5.81
C THR A 439 -47.75 0.79 6.43
N GLU A 440 -48.37 1.50 7.41
CA GLU A 440 -47.75 2.67 8.06
C GLU A 440 -46.39 2.31 8.70
N GLU A 441 -46.22 1.06 9.14
CA GLU A 441 -44.96 0.53 9.68
C GLU A 441 -43.86 0.39 8.59
N GLU A 442 -44.22 -0.02 7.37
CA GLU A 442 -43.31 -0.06 6.22
C GLU A 442 -42.90 1.34 5.78
N ARG A 443 -43.83 2.30 5.80
CA ARG A 443 -43.55 3.70 5.48
C ARG A 443 -42.58 4.32 6.48
N ILE A 444 -42.74 4.06 7.78
CA ILE A 444 -41.81 4.53 8.83
C ILE A 444 -40.44 3.87 8.66
N ARG A 445 -40.40 2.57 8.37
CA ARG A 445 -39.15 1.83 8.16
C ARG A 445 -38.38 2.33 6.94
N ARG A 446 -39.08 2.63 5.84
CA ARG A 446 -38.51 3.20 4.61
C ARG A 446 -37.90 4.59 4.88
N LYS A 447 -38.64 5.47 5.58
CA LYS A 447 -38.12 6.79 5.98
C LYS A 447 -36.90 6.70 6.90
N THR A 448 -36.88 5.73 7.81
CA THR A 448 -35.73 5.52 8.72
C THR A 448 -34.50 5.05 7.95
N LEU A 449 -34.66 4.10 7.01
CA LEU A 449 -33.60 3.63 6.11
C LEU A 449 -33.08 4.73 5.17
N GLU A 450 -33.97 5.56 4.62
CA GLU A 450 -33.60 6.70 3.79
C GLU A 450 -32.83 7.74 4.60
N GLN A 451 -33.24 8.01 5.83
CA GLN A 451 -32.56 8.94 6.73
C GLN A 451 -31.20 8.39 7.20
N GLU A 452 -31.09 7.10 7.49
CA GLU A 452 -29.81 6.44 7.77
C GLU A 452 -28.88 6.43 6.54
N ASP A 453 -29.41 6.20 5.34
CA ASP A 453 -28.62 6.22 4.11
C ASP A 453 -28.18 7.66 3.76
N HIS A 454 -29.00 8.66 4.08
CA HIS A 454 -28.66 10.07 3.94
C HIS A 454 -27.60 10.51 4.96
N VAL A 455 -27.68 10.05 6.21
CA VAL A 455 -26.64 10.28 7.23
C VAL A 455 -25.36 9.53 6.86
N ARG A 456 -25.46 8.29 6.38
CA ARG A 456 -24.33 7.50 5.87
C ARG A 456 -23.66 8.19 4.69
N LYS A 457 -24.43 8.66 3.71
CA LYS A 457 -23.92 9.45 2.57
C LYS A 457 -23.32 10.78 3.01
N ALA A 458 -23.90 11.45 4.02
CA ALA A 458 -23.34 12.69 4.57
C ALA A 458 -22.06 12.46 5.42
N THR A 459 -21.94 11.30 6.07
CA THR A 459 -20.76 10.90 6.86
C THR A 459 -19.64 10.35 5.98
N LEU A 460 -19.99 9.75 4.83
CA LEU A 460 -19.08 9.28 3.79
C LEU A 460 -18.78 10.35 2.72
N ALA A 461 -19.59 11.40 2.62
CA ALA A 461 -19.31 12.54 1.75
C ALA A 461 -18.08 13.23 2.30
N GLU A 462 -17.08 13.41 1.43
CA GLU A 462 -15.95 14.26 1.77
C GLU A 462 -16.47 15.63 2.23
N PRO A 463 -15.93 16.20 3.33
CA PRO A 463 -16.30 17.53 3.76
C PRO A 463 -16.09 18.51 2.60
N PRO A 464 -16.96 19.52 2.42
CA PRO A 464 -16.84 20.48 1.33
C PRO A 464 -15.43 21.09 1.35
N GLN A 465 -14.65 20.79 0.30
CA GLN A 465 -13.24 21.10 0.25
C GLN A 465 -13.03 22.62 0.21
N ALA A 466 -12.54 23.18 1.31
CA ALA A 466 -11.95 24.50 1.31
C ALA A 466 -10.65 24.48 0.49
N LYS A 467 -10.39 25.58 -0.24
CA LYS A 467 -9.26 25.79 -1.14
C LYS A 467 -7.80 25.70 -0.58
N PRO A 468 -7.46 25.59 0.73
CA PRO A 468 -6.04 25.47 1.15
C PRO A 468 -5.34 24.11 0.88
N ARG A 469 -6.07 23.02 0.61
CA ARG A 469 -5.44 21.69 0.42
C ARG A 469 -4.55 21.58 -0.82
N LEU A 470 -4.87 22.33 -1.88
CA LEU A 470 -4.16 22.23 -3.16
C LEU A 470 -2.75 22.84 -3.09
N ILE A 471 -2.61 24.03 -2.50
CA ILE A 471 -1.30 24.69 -2.33
C ILE A 471 -0.40 23.85 -1.42
N ARG A 472 -0.94 23.37 -0.29
CA ARG A 472 -0.21 22.51 0.65
C ARG A 472 0.29 21.23 -0.03
N ARG A 473 -0.55 20.60 -0.88
CA ARG A 473 -0.17 19.42 -1.66
C ARG A 473 1.03 19.70 -2.57
N TYR A 474 1.06 20.82 -3.29
CA TYR A 474 2.18 21.16 -4.15
C TYR A 474 3.45 21.52 -3.38
N ILE A 475 3.35 22.19 -2.23
CA ILE A 475 4.50 22.46 -1.35
C ILE A 475 5.10 21.14 -0.85
N VAL A 476 4.28 20.24 -0.32
CA VAL A 476 4.72 18.92 0.15
C VAL A 476 5.38 18.13 -0.98
N MET A 477 4.76 18.11 -2.16
CA MET A 477 5.33 17.45 -3.34
C MET A 477 6.71 18.02 -3.72
N ALA A 478 6.84 19.35 -3.76
CA ALA A 478 8.10 20.01 -4.10
C ALA A 478 9.21 19.71 -3.09
N ILE A 479 8.89 19.70 -1.79
CA ILE A 479 9.84 19.35 -0.72
C ILE A 479 10.30 17.89 -0.88
N LEU A 480 9.38 16.95 -1.06
CA LEU A 480 9.70 15.53 -1.17
C LEU A 480 10.55 15.23 -2.42
N LEU A 481 10.16 15.75 -3.58
CA LEU A 481 10.91 15.56 -4.82
C LEU A 481 12.27 16.26 -4.77
N GLY A 482 12.34 17.45 -4.17
CA GLY A 482 13.60 18.17 -3.96
C GLY A 482 14.56 17.43 -3.03
N LEU A 483 14.06 16.80 -1.97
CA LEU A 483 14.88 16.00 -1.06
C LEU A 483 15.39 14.70 -1.72
N ALA A 484 14.55 14.02 -2.52
CA ALA A 484 14.97 12.84 -3.28
C ALA A 484 16.05 13.20 -4.33
N LEU A 485 15.90 14.36 -4.99
CA LEU A 485 16.91 14.92 -5.89
C LEU A 485 18.23 15.20 -5.14
N LEU A 486 18.16 15.85 -3.97
CA LEU A 486 19.34 16.13 -3.15
C LEU A 486 20.10 14.86 -2.77
N ILE A 487 19.39 13.81 -2.33
CA ILE A 487 20.01 12.52 -2.00
C ILE A 487 20.72 11.94 -3.23
N ALA A 488 20.07 11.93 -4.41
CA ALA A 488 20.69 11.41 -5.63
C ALA A 488 21.91 12.22 -6.11
N MET A 489 21.98 13.51 -5.77
CA MET A 489 23.16 14.33 -6.05
C MET A 489 24.32 14.06 -5.08
N LEU A 490 24.04 13.53 -3.89
CA LEU A 490 25.03 13.26 -2.83
C LEU A 490 25.52 11.82 -2.82
N THR A 491 24.72 10.85 -3.25
CA THR A 491 25.09 9.44 -3.24
C THR A 491 24.51 8.68 -4.43
N ASP A 492 25.35 7.85 -5.05
CA ASP A 492 24.98 6.95 -6.15
C ASP A 492 24.83 5.49 -5.68
N ASN A 493 25.07 5.20 -4.40
CA ASN A 493 25.12 3.84 -3.87
C ASN A 493 23.71 3.33 -3.52
N VAL A 494 23.13 2.59 -4.46
CA VAL A 494 21.78 2.02 -4.33
C VAL A 494 21.72 0.99 -3.20
N LEU A 495 22.81 0.27 -2.93
CA LEU A 495 22.87 -0.74 -1.87
C LEU A 495 22.73 -0.09 -0.48
N ILE A 496 23.43 1.01 -0.21
CA ILE A 496 23.32 1.73 1.07
C ILE A 496 21.91 2.30 1.25
N LEU A 497 21.32 2.88 0.19
CA LEU A 497 19.95 3.39 0.24
C LEU A 497 18.94 2.27 0.54
N ALA A 498 19.10 1.12 -0.11
CA ALA A 498 18.27 -0.06 0.12
C ALA A 498 18.46 -0.62 1.55
N GLU A 499 19.70 -0.63 2.06
CA GLU A 499 20.01 -1.06 3.42
C GLU A 499 19.34 -0.17 4.46
N ILE A 500 19.47 1.16 4.35
CA ILE A 500 18.84 2.11 5.29
C ILE A 500 17.31 2.01 5.20
N THR A 501 16.77 2.01 3.97
CA THR A 501 15.31 1.96 3.76
C THR A 501 14.72 0.64 4.25
N GLY A 502 15.40 -0.48 4.03
CA GLY A 502 14.96 -1.79 4.50
C GLY A 502 15.09 -1.96 6.00
N SER A 503 16.21 -1.55 6.59
CA SER A 503 16.53 -1.85 7.99
C SER A 503 15.76 -1.03 9.01
N TYR A 504 15.38 0.21 8.66
CA TYR A 504 14.72 1.13 9.59
C TYR A 504 13.21 1.24 9.32
N PRO A 505 12.72 2.06 8.36
CA PRO A 505 11.30 2.20 8.13
C PRO A 505 10.70 0.91 7.54
N GLY A 506 11.53 0.15 6.81
CA GLY A 506 11.18 -1.13 6.25
C GLY A 506 10.81 -2.19 7.29
N VAL A 507 11.66 -2.43 8.30
CA VAL A 507 11.32 -3.28 9.46
C VAL A 507 10.04 -2.79 10.14
N GLY A 508 9.83 -1.47 10.20
CA GLY A 508 8.58 -0.86 10.64
C GLY A 508 7.36 -1.34 9.84
N VAL A 509 7.42 -1.24 8.51
CA VAL A 509 6.34 -1.64 7.60
C VAL A 509 6.11 -3.15 7.57
N GLN A 510 7.19 -3.93 7.58
CA GLN A 510 7.15 -5.39 7.46
C GLN A 510 6.78 -6.07 8.77
N CYS A 511 7.32 -5.63 9.91
CA CYS A 511 7.21 -6.33 11.18
C CYS A 511 6.37 -5.57 12.21
N VAL A 512 6.64 -4.28 12.42
CA VAL A 512 6.00 -3.51 13.51
C VAL A 512 4.51 -3.27 13.21
N ILE A 513 4.19 -2.74 12.03
CA ILE A 513 2.82 -2.43 11.62
C ILE A 513 1.91 -3.65 11.71
N PRO A 514 2.23 -4.81 11.08
CA PRO A 514 1.34 -5.98 11.13
C PRO A 514 1.18 -6.54 12.55
N SER A 515 2.24 -6.52 13.36
CA SER A 515 2.21 -7.01 14.74
C SER A 515 1.29 -6.17 15.61
N LEU A 516 1.36 -4.84 15.49
CA LEU A 516 0.45 -3.95 16.21
C LEU A 516 -0.99 -4.12 15.73
N ILE A 517 -1.21 -4.19 14.41
CA ILE A 517 -2.56 -4.40 13.84
C ILE A 517 -3.20 -5.67 14.39
N VAL A 518 -2.49 -6.80 14.44
CA VAL A 518 -3.09 -8.05 14.93
C VAL A 518 -3.30 -8.04 16.45
N ILE A 519 -2.40 -7.44 17.24
CA ILE A 519 -2.56 -7.31 18.70
C ILE A 519 -3.81 -6.50 19.03
N PHE A 520 -3.92 -5.30 18.44
CA PHE A 520 -5.06 -4.41 18.70
C PHE A 520 -6.33 -4.91 18.01
N GLY A 521 -6.24 -5.51 16.83
CA GLY A 521 -7.37 -6.13 16.13
C GLY A 521 -7.98 -7.29 16.92
N ARG A 522 -7.18 -8.22 17.45
CA ARG A 522 -7.68 -9.32 18.30
C ARG A 522 -8.37 -8.79 19.57
N ARG A 523 -7.81 -7.74 20.18
CA ARG A 523 -8.44 -7.07 21.34
C ARG A 523 -9.75 -6.39 20.96
N TYR A 524 -9.80 -5.72 19.81
CA TYR A 524 -11.00 -5.08 19.28
C TYR A 524 -12.11 -6.09 19.02
N SER A 525 -11.79 -7.23 18.39
CA SER A 525 -12.73 -8.32 18.13
C SER A 525 -13.40 -8.83 19.41
N ILE A 526 -12.63 -9.05 20.48
CA ILE A 526 -13.19 -9.50 21.77
C ILE A 526 -14.03 -8.40 22.44
N ARG A 527 -13.54 -7.15 22.46
CA ARG A 527 -14.18 -6.05 23.20
C ARG A 527 -15.42 -5.49 22.51
N GLU A 528 -15.35 -5.25 21.22
CA GLU A 528 -16.39 -4.54 20.45
C GLU A 528 -17.32 -5.48 19.69
N LEU A 529 -16.80 -6.62 19.22
CA LEU A 529 -17.58 -7.65 18.51
C LEU A 529 -18.07 -8.78 19.43
N GLY A 530 -17.63 -8.80 20.68
CA GLY A 530 -18.05 -9.78 21.70
C GLY A 530 -17.66 -11.23 21.39
N THR A 531 -16.80 -11.46 20.40
CA THR A 531 -16.45 -12.81 19.93
C THR A 531 -15.00 -12.90 19.53
N PRO A 532 -14.31 -14.03 19.77
CA PRO A 532 -12.96 -14.22 19.26
C PRO A 532 -12.98 -14.40 17.74
N VAL A 533 -11.86 -14.09 17.09
CA VAL A 533 -11.69 -14.26 15.65
C VAL A 533 -11.93 -15.74 15.26
N PRO A 534 -12.75 -16.03 14.24
CA PRO A 534 -12.97 -17.40 13.77
C PRO A 534 -11.69 -18.04 13.23
N ARG A 535 -11.53 -19.37 13.43
CA ARG A 535 -10.37 -20.12 12.92
C ARG A 535 -10.15 -20.03 11.41
N SER A 536 -11.20 -19.75 10.63
CA SER A 536 -11.11 -19.57 9.17
C SER A 536 -10.38 -18.29 8.76
N SER A 537 -10.37 -17.27 9.63
CA SER A 537 -9.83 -15.94 9.36
C SER A 537 -8.65 -15.58 10.26
N MET A 538 -8.39 -16.41 11.27
CA MET A 538 -7.25 -16.27 12.19
C MET A 538 -5.96 -16.74 11.51
N SER A 539 -4.86 -16.03 11.76
CA SER A 539 -3.52 -16.47 11.36
C SER A 539 -3.20 -17.85 11.97
N PRO A 540 -2.45 -18.72 11.26
CA PRO A 540 -1.90 -19.95 11.84
C PRO A 540 -1.05 -19.66 13.09
N PHE A 541 -0.47 -18.47 13.15
CA PHE A 541 0.29 -17.94 14.29
C PHE A 541 -0.64 -17.23 15.28
N SER A 542 -1.59 -18.01 15.82
CA SER A 542 -2.66 -17.52 16.70
C SER A 542 -2.20 -17.15 18.11
N HIS A 543 -1.10 -17.75 18.58
CA HIS A 543 -0.58 -17.50 19.91
C HIS A 543 -0.03 -16.08 20.07
N VAL A 544 -0.22 -15.48 21.25
CA VAL A 544 0.21 -14.10 21.57
C VAL A 544 1.73 -13.93 21.47
N PHE A 545 2.50 -15.01 21.65
CA PHE A 545 3.95 -15.04 21.48
C PHE A 545 4.40 -14.44 20.13
N TRP A 546 3.73 -14.78 19.03
CA TRP A 546 4.24 -14.47 17.69
C TRP A 546 4.33 -12.97 17.41
N PRO A 547 3.27 -12.16 17.61
CA PRO A 547 3.39 -10.71 17.46
C PRO A 547 4.47 -10.06 18.34
N PHE A 548 4.65 -10.53 19.58
CA PHE A 548 5.71 -10.02 20.45
C PHE A 548 7.10 -10.44 19.99
N ALA A 549 7.27 -11.68 19.52
CA ALA A 549 8.51 -12.16 18.94
C ALA A 549 8.90 -11.33 17.70
N MET A 550 7.94 -10.95 16.85
CA MET A 550 8.19 -10.06 15.71
C MET A 550 8.65 -8.66 16.14
N LEU A 551 8.09 -8.09 17.22
CA LEU A 551 8.51 -6.80 17.75
C LEU A 551 9.92 -6.86 18.36
N VAL A 552 10.22 -7.92 19.11
CA VAL A 552 11.57 -8.14 19.66
C VAL A 552 12.59 -8.33 18.54
N TRP A 553 12.25 -9.14 17.52
CA TRP A 553 13.07 -9.31 16.33
C TRP A 553 13.33 -7.97 15.64
N SER A 554 12.32 -7.12 15.49
CA SER A 554 12.47 -5.79 14.89
C SER A 554 13.48 -4.92 15.64
N VAL A 555 13.40 -4.89 16.97
CA VAL A 555 14.36 -4.16 17.82
C VAL A 555 15.76 -4.73 17.67
N PHE A 556 15.90 -6.06 17.77
CA PHE A 556 17.18 -6.74 17.59
C PHE A 556 17.82 -6.39 16.25
N THR A 557 17.05 -6.43 15.16
CA THR A 557 17.59 -6.18 13.83
C THR A 557 17.99 -4.74 13.60
N ILE A 558 17.22 -3.77 14.13
CA ILE A 558 17.58 -2.35 14.07
C ILE A 558 18.89 -2.13 14.82
N VAL A 559 19.03 -2.71 16.02
CA VAL A 559 20.27 -2.61 16.80
C VAL A 559 21.44 -3.22 16.04
N MET A 560 21.30 -4.42 15.49
CA MET A 560 22.39 -5.08 14.75
C MET A 560 22.85 -4.27 13.53
N VAL A 561 21.91 -3.68 12.77
CA VAL A 561 22.26 -2.83 11.63
C VAL A 561 22.91 -1.53 12.10
N SER A 562 22.42 -0.91 13.18
CA SER A 562 23.06 0.29 13.74
C SER A 562 24.48 0.03 14.23
N LEU A 563 24.73 -1.15 14.82
CA LEU A 563 26.09 -1.57 15.21
C LEU A 563 26.99 -1.80 13.99
N ASN A 564 26.43 -2.30 12.89
CA ASN A 564 27.14 -2.47 11.63
C ASN A 564 27.58 -1.12 11.05
N PHE A 565 26.69 -0.13 10.99
CA PHE A 565 27.03 1.24 10.58
C PHE A 565 28.02 1.95 11.53
N ALA A 566 28.09 1.53 12.79
CA ALA A 566 29.06 2.02 13.75
C ALA A 566 30.43 1.30 13.67
N ASN A 567 30.63 0.46 12.63
CA ASN A 567 31.85 -0.33 12.39
C ASN A 567 32.26 -1.20 13.59
N VAL A 568 31.30 -1.70 14.37
CA VAL A 568 31.56 -2.55 15.55
C VAL A 568 32.00 -3.97 15.16
N PHE A 569 31.68 -4.40 13.95
CA PHE A 569 31.98 -5.76 13.44
C PHE A 569 33.16 -5.81 12.47
N GLU A 570 33.91 -4.71 12.32
CA GLU A 570 35.13 -4.62 11.49
C GLU A 570 36.40 -4.98 12.27
#